data_AF-B3T334-F1
#
_entry.id   AF-B3T334-F1
#
_cell.length_a   1.000
_cell.length_b   1.000
_cell.length_c   1.000
_cell.angle_alpha   90.00
_cell.angle_beta   90.00
_cell.angle_gamma   90.00
#
_symmetry.space_group_name_H-M   'P 1'
#
loop_
_entity.id
_entity.type
_entity.pdbx_description
1 polymer ?
#
loop_
_entity_poly.entity_id
_entity_poly.type
_entity_poly.pdbx_seq_one_letter_code
_entity_poly.pdbx_strand_id
1 'polypeptide(L)'
;RVRNSIRLFMVRDPKILTIRNLPNSTVELPNHPSNKMGTRKVMVEDSVFLSSDDVKSLKIGDQLRLMGLGNVKITSVNSEITGEFTGDERDVNFMKLQWVSQKNAHELKILIPQRLFVDDKFNEESLEEIHVYVEPHYLELRDGEEIQFVRFGYCRKDSSKQAIFTHK
;
A
#
# COMPACT_ATOMS: atom_id res chain seq x y z
N ARG A 1 13.25 -12.84 -13.76
CA ARG A 1 13.23 -11.39 -14.08
C ARG A 1 12.68 -10.51 -12.93
N VAL A 2 12.71 -10.99 -11.68
CA VAL A 2 11.97 -10.38 -10.54
C VAL A 2 12.71 -9.22 -9.83
N ARG A 3 14.00 -9.01 -10.13
CA ARG A 3 14.86 -8.06 -9.38
C ARG A 3 14.60 -6.58 -9.68
N ASN A 4 13.94 -6.21 -10.78
CA ASN A 4 13.92 -4.81 -11.24
C ASN A 4 12.52 -4.19 -11.34
N SER A 5 11.56 -4.62 -10.52
CA SER A 5 10.25 -3.98 -10.45
C SER A 5 10.17 -2.99 -9.30
N ILE A 6 9.51 -1.87 -9.54
CA ILE A 6 9.24 -0.85 -8.53
C ILE A 6 8.32 -1.42 -7.43
N ARG A 7 8.52 -0.97 -6.19
CA ARG A 7 7.71 -1.34 -5.03
C ARG A 7 6.76 -0.21 -4.70
N LEU A 8 5.47 -0.46 -4.91
CA LEU A 8 4.40 0.47 -4.56
C LEU A 8 3.54 -0.10 -3.43
N PHE A 9 2.95 0.78 -2.65
CA PHE A 9 1.96 0.44 -1.65
C PHE A 9 0.57 0.38 -2.28
N MET A 10 -0.22 -0.55 -1.77
CA MET A 10 -1.65 -0.65 -2.02
C MET A 10 -2.38 -0.90 -0.71
N VAL A 11 -3.65 -0.54 -0.64
CA VAL A 11 -4.54 -0.84 0.47
C VAL A 11 -5.86 -1.37 -0.07
N ARG A 12 -6.29 -2.52 0.47
CA ARG A 12 -7.65 -3.04 0.31
C ARG A 12 -8.43 -2.71 1.58
N ASP A 13 -9.71 -2.36 1.38
CA ASP A 13 -10.68 -2.09 2.46
C ASP A 13 -10.13 -1.06 3.47
N PRO A 14 -10.00 0.22 3.06
CA PRO A 14 -9.20 1.20 3.79
C PRO A 14 -9.88 1.69 5.07
N LYS A 15 -9.05 1.91 6.11
CA LYS A 15 -9.35 2.76 7.27
C LYS A 15 -8.48 4.00 7.23
N ILE A 16 -9.06 5.14 7.58
CA ILE A 16 -8.36 6.41 7.67
C ILE A 16 -7.61 6.50 9.00
N LEU A 17 -6.33 6.85 8.92
CA LEU A 17 -5.52 7.34 10.04
C LEU A 17 -5.15 8.80 9.79
N THR A 18 -5.65 9.71 10.64
CA THR A 18 -5.24 11.11 10.68
C THR A 18 -4.11 11.29 11.68
N ILE A 19 -3.01 11.90 11.25
CA ILE A 19 -1.74 12.00 11.97
C ILE A 19 -1.48 13.46 12.35
N ARG A 20 -1.48 13.74 13.65
CA ARG A 20 -1.10 15.06 14.18
C ARG A 20 0.43 15.18 14.26
N ASN A 21 0.91 16.42 14.19
CA ASN A 21 2.33 16.77 14.36
C ASN A 21 3.26 16.12 13.33
N LEU A 22 2.76 15.78 12.14
CA LEU A 22 3.61 15.29 11.05
C LEU A 22 4.55 16.42 10.59
N PRO A 23 5.88 16.21 10.56
CA PRO A 23 6.83 17.29 10.31
C PRO A 23 6.85 17.76 8.85
N ASN A 24 6.46 16.89 7.91
CA ASN A 24 6.48 17.18 6.48
C ASN A 24 5.23 16.61 5.80
N SER A 25 4.65 17.37 4.88
CA SER A 25 3.50 16.92 4.07
C SER A 25 3.90 16.06 2.86
N THR A 26 5.21 15.89 2.60
CA THR A 26 5.77 15.08 1.52
C THR A 26 6.92 14.23 2.04
N VAL A 27 7.01 12.99 1.58
CA VAL A 27 8.06 12.03 1.94
C VAL A 27 8.72 11.42 0.71
N GLU A 28 10.01 11.10 0.78
CA GLU A 28 10.72 10.36 -0.26
C GLU A 28 10.81 8.87 0.09
N LEU A 29 10.31 8.02 -0.79
CA LEU A 29 10.32 6.57 -0.63
C LEU A 29 11.25 5.93 -1.68
N PRO A 30 12.07 4.92 -1.30
CA PRO A 30 12.86 4.18 -2.27
C PRO A 30 11.97 3.34 -3.18
N ASN A 31 12.31 3.29 -4.47
CA ASN A 31 11.60 2.47 -5.46
C ASN A 31 11.85 0.96 -5.29
N HIS A 32 12.92 0.59 -4.59
CA HIS A 32 13.19 -0.80 -4.20
C HIS A 32 13.92 -0.86 -2.85
N PRO A 33 13.66 -1.85 -1.97
CA PRO A 33 14.28 -1.94 -0.64
C PRO A 33 15.80 -2.16 -0.63
N SER A 34 16.42 -2.47 -1.77
CA SER A 34 17.82 -2.92 -1.83
C SER A 34 18.50 -2.52 -3.13
N ASN A 35 17.78 -2.56 -4.26
CA ASN A 35 18.30 -2.20 -5.56
C ASN A 35 18.25 -0.68 -5.74
N LYS A 36 19.29 -0.11 -6.35
CA LYS A 36 19.38 1.33 -6.62
C LYS A 36 18.48 1.70 -7.81
N MET A 37 17.19 1.86 -7.56
CA MET A 37 16.16 2.24 -8.55
C MET A 37 15.64 3.68 -8.37
N GLY A 38 16.40 4.51 -7.65
CA GLY A 38 15.97 5.86 -7.28
C GLY A 38 14.90 5.88 -6.19
N THR A 39 14.31 7.06 -6.02
CA THR A 39 13.23 7.34 -5.07
C THR A 39 12.03 7.93 -5.81
N ARG A 40 10.89 7.95 -5.14
CA ARG A 40 9.69 8.68 -5.55
C ARG A 40 9.22 9.56 -4.41
N LYS A 41 8.55 10.66 -4.73
CA LYS A 41 7.94 11.57 -3.76
C LYS A 41 6.47 11.22 -3.58
N VAL A 42 6.03 11.14 -2.33
CA VAL A 42 4.62 10.90 -1.98
C VAL A 42 4.14 12.04 -1.10
N MET A 43 3.12 12.75 -1.57
CA MET A 43 2.43 13.78 -0.78
C MET A 43 1.39 13.11 0.13
N VAL A 44 1.47 13.34 1.43
CA VAL A 44 0.67 12.72 2.49
C VAL A 44 -0.32 13.69 3.12
N GLU A 45 0.06 14.98 3.20
CA GLU A 45 -0.62 15.96 4.05
C GLU A 45 -0.67 15.50 5.51
N ASP A 46 -1.82 15.06 6.01
CA ASP A 46 -2.02 14.64 7.41
C ASP A 46 -2.75 13.29 7.55
N SER A 47 -3.12 12.62 6.46
CA SER A 47 -3.99 11.44 6.52
C SER A 47 -3.61 10.36 5.51
N VAL A 48 -3.71 9.12 5.96
CA VAL A 48 -3.37 7.92 5.18
C VAL A 48 -4.44 6.85 5.29
N PHE A 49 -4.56 6.04 4.25
CA PHE A 49 -5.26 4.78 4.29
C PHE A 49 -4.36 3.66 4.79
N LEU A 50 -4.91 2.85 5.70
CA LEU A 50 -4.36 1.59 6.18
C LEU A 50 -5.33 0.45 5.85
N SER A 51 -4.83 -0.77 5.72
CA SER A 51 -5.73 -1.92 5.55
C SER A 51 -6.51 -2.19 6.82
N SER A 52 -7.83 -2.34 6.72
CA SER A 52 -8.71 -2.65 7.87
C SER A 52 -8.21 -3.85 8.68
N ASP A 53 -7.72 -4.89 8.01
CA ASP A 53 -7.19 -6.10 8.66
C ASP A 53 -5.97 -5.84 9.55
N ASP A 54 -5.13 -4.89 9.16
CA ASP A 54 -3.92 -4.53 9.90
C ASP A 54 -4.24 -3.73 11.17
N VAL A 55 -5.37 -3.02 11.20
CA VAL A 55 -5.73 -2.11 12.30
C VAL A 55 -6.92 -2.60 13.13
N LYS A 56 -7.47 -3.79 12.83
CA LYS A 56 -8.64 -4.33 13.54
C LYS A 56 -8.44 -4.52 15.05
N SER A 57 -7.21 -4.80 15.48
CA SER A 57 -6.86 -5.03 16.89
C SER A 57 -6.21 -3.82 17.56
N LEU A 58 -6.15 -2.69 16.86
CA LEU A 58 -5.49 -1.48 17.31
C LEU A 58 -6.21 -0.87 18.50
N LYS A 59 -5.45 -0.38 19.48
CA LYS A 59 -5.95 0.26 20.69
C LYS A 59 -5.32 1.63 20.89
N ILE A 60 -6.00 2.47 21.66
CA ILE A 60 -5.43 3.74 22.13
C ILE A 60 -4.15 3.44 22.91
N GLY A 61 -3.07 4.16 22.62
CA GLY A 61 -1.76 3.97 23.20
C GLY A 61 -0.82 3.05 22.40
N ASP A 62 -1.34 2.26 21.46
CA ASP A 62 -0.51 1.45 20.56
C ASP A 62 0.42 2.34 19.74
N GLN A 63 1.61 1.80 19.43
CA GLN A 63 2.59 2.44 18.58
C GLN A 63 2.82 1.62 17.31
N LEU A 64 2.81 2.30 16.17
CA LEU A 64 3.07 1.73 14.85
C LEU A 64 4.14 2.53 14.13
N ARG A 65 4.82 1.85 13.22
CA ARG A 65 5.74 2.45 12.26
C ARG A 65 5.14 2.39 10.85
N LEU A 66 4.81 3.55 10.31
CA LEU A 66 4.39 3.72 8.93
C LEU A 66 5.63 3.68 8.03
N MET A 67 5.68 2.73 7.09
CA MET A 67 6.85 2.48 6.25
C MET A 67 7.30 3.74 5.52
N GLY A 68 8.53 4.18 5.80
CA GLY A 68 9.13 5.39 5.21
C GLY A 68 8.62 6.72 5.76
N LEU A 69 7.53 6.75 6.53
CA LEU A 69 6.93 7.98 7.06
C LEU A 69 7.32 8.25 8.53
N GLY A 70 7.33 7.21 9.37
CA GLY A 70 7.78 7.30 10.76
C GLY A 70 6.84 6.64 11.77
N ASN A 71 7.04 6.95 13.05
CA ASN A 71 6.37 6.32 14.18
C ASN A 71 5.16 7.16 14.62
N VAL A 72 4.04 6.48 14.89
CA VAL A 72 2.77 7.11 15.30
C VAL A 72 2.25 6.41 16.54
N LYS A 73 1.87 7.19 17.54
CA LYS A 73 1.14 6.72 18.73
C LYS A 73 -0.35 6.98 18.55
N ILE A 74 -1.17 5.95 18.74
CA ILE A 74 -2.61 6.03 18.55
C ILE A 74 -3.27 6.75 19.72
N THR A 75 -4.13 7.71 19.39
CA THR A 75 -4.83 8.57 20.35
C THR A 75 -6.34 8.35 20.36
N SER A 76 -6.91 7.82 19.27
CA SER A 76 -8.33 7.44 19.17
C SER A 76 -8.54 6.31 18.17
N VAL A 77 -9.50 5.42 18.45
CA VAL A 77 -9.93 4.33 17.55
C VAL A 77 -11.46 4.29 17.53
N ASN A 78 -12.08 5.23 16.80
CA ASN A 78 -13.54 5.31 16.64
C ASN A 78 -13.93 4.97 15.19
N SER A 79 -14.82 5.76 14.56
CA SER A 79 -15.09 5.67 13.12
C SER A 79 -13.84 5.96 12.29
N GLU A 80 -12.99 6.86 12.79
CA GLU A 80 -11.67 7.20 12.25
C GLU A 80 -10.60 6.96 13.31
N ILE A 81 -9.41 6.59 12.87
CA ILE A 81 -8.26 6.42 13.75
C ILE A 81 -7.51 7.75 13.77
N THR A 82 -7.14 8.24 14.95
CA THR A 82 -6.23 9.39 15.08
C THR A 82 -4.97 8.96 15.79
N GLY A 83 -3.85 9.53 15.36
CA GLY A 83 -2.55 9.30 15.98
C GLY A 83 -1.71 10.57 16.03
N GLU A 84 -0.64 10.51 16.79
CA GLU A 84 0.36 11.57 16.92
C GLU A 84 1.72 11.05 16.45
N PHE A 85 2.39 11.82 15.59
CA PHE A 85 3.75 11.51 15.17
C PHE A 85 4.72 11.62 16.35
N THR A 86 5.56 10.61 16.54
CA THR A 86 6.48 10.49 17.70
C THR A 86 7.96 10.47 17.30
N GLY A 87 8.27 10.50 16.00
CA GLY A 87 9.65 10.49 15.47
C GLY A 87 9.84 9.48 14.34
N ASP A 88 11.07 9.39 13.81
CA ASP A 88 11.45 8.40 12.77
C ASP A 88 12.50 7.39 13.27
N GLU A 89 12.54 7.12 14.58
CA GLU A 89 13.42 6.09 15.12
C GLU A 89 13.11 4.72 14.50
N ARG A 90 14.13 4.09 13.91
CA ARG A 90 13.96 2.85 13.14
C ARG A 90 14.14 1.58 13.98
N ASP A 91 14.89 1.68 15.07
CA ASP A 91 15.19 0.58 15.98
C ASP A 91 14.11 0.47 17.06
N VAL A 92 12.88 0.24 16.61
CA VAL A 92 11.69 0.11 17.47
C VAL A 92 10.98 -1.20 17.18
N ASN A 93 10.44 -1.83 18.22
CA ASN A 93 9.65 -3.05 18.10
C ASN A 93 8.15 -2.73 17.89
N PHE A 94 7.85 -1.86 16.94
CA PHE A 94 6.48 -1.48 16.59
C PHE A 94 6.01 -2.24 15.36
N MET A 95 4.68 -2.44 15.27
CA MET A 95 4.07 -3.00 14.07
C MET A 95 4.37 -2.09 12.87
N LYS A 96 4.94 -2.67 11.80
CA LYS A 96 5.29 -1.95 10.58
C LYS A 96 4.17 -2.07 9.55
N LEU A 97 3.58 -0.94 9.17
CA LEU A 97 2.46 -0.89 8.24
C LEU A 97 2.81 -0.13 6.96
N GLN A 98 2.37 -0.68 5.83
CA GLN A 98 2.27 0.08 4.58
C GLN A 98 1.03 0.96 4.62
N TRP A 99 1.01 1.98 3.77
CA TRP A 99 -0.05 2.98 3.75
C TRP A 99 -0.15 3.59 2.35
N VAL A 100 -1.29 4.20 2.05
CA VAL A 100 -1.47 5.03 0.84
C VAL A 100 -1.96 6.39 1.30
N SER A 101 -1.41 7.48 0.76
CA SER A 101 -1.87 8.83 1.10
C SER A 101 -3.35 8.99 0.72
N GLN A 102 -4.18 9.46 1.65
CA GLN A 102 -5.59 9.70 1.36
C GLN A 102 -5.77 10.80 0.31
N LYS A 103 -4.90 11.82 0.32
CA LYS A 103 -5.00 13.02 -0.52
C LYS A 103 -5.01 12.71 -2.02
N ASN A 104 -4.20 11.74 -2.44
CA ASN A 104 -3.96 11.44 -3.85
C ASN A 104 -3.95 9.93 -4.12
N ALA A 105 -4.67 9.17 -3.30
CA ALA A 105 -4.89 7.76 -3.54
C ALA A 105 -5.53 7.56 -4.92
N HIS A 106 -5.04 6.56 -5.64
CA HIS A 106 -5.59 6.18 -6.94
C HIS A 106 -6.37 4.88 -6.82
N GLU A 107 -7.61 4.86 -7.29
CA GLU A 107 -8.43 3.64 -7.34
C GLU A 107 -7.97 2.73 -8.47
N LEU A 108 -7.69 1.48 -8.14
CA LEU A 108 -7.19 0.50 -9.07
C LEU A 108 -7.99 -0.79 -8.97
N LYS A 109 -8.40 -1.29 -10.13
CA LYS A 109 -8.86 -2.66 -10.29
C LYS A 109 -7.67 -3.59 -10.51
N ILE A 110 -7.59 -4.69 -9.77
CA ILE A 110 -6.61 -5.74 -10.03
C ILE A 110 -7.34 -7.02 -10.40
N LEU A 111 -7.01 -7.56 -11.58
CA LEU A 111 -7.46 -8.86 -12.04
C LEU A 111 -6.50 -9.94 -11.54
N ILE A 112 -7.03 -11.00 -10.97
CA ILE A 112 -6.27 -12.14 -10.43
C ILE A 112 -6.68 -13.39 -11.20
N PRO A 113 -5.89 -13.80 -12.21
CA PRO A 113 -6.13 -15.05 -12.91
C PRO A 113 -5.92 -16.24 -11.98
N GLN A 114 -6.87 -17.16 -11.99
CA GLN A 114 -6.82 -18.46 -11.32
C GLN A 114 -6.70 -19.58 -12.37
N ARG A 115 -6.76 -20.85 -11.94
CA ARG A 115 -6.77 -21.97 -12.88
C ARG A 115 -8.02 -21.90 -13.76
N LEU A 116 -7.82 -21.98 -15.09
CA LEU A 116 -8.89 -21.95 -16.09
C LEU A 116 -9.78 -23.21 -16.03
N PHE A 117 -9.22 -24.34 -15.61
CA PHE A 117 -9.93 -25.62 -15.52
C PHE A 117 -9.66 -26.28 -14.17
N VAL A 118 -10.70 -26.89 -13.60
CA VAL A 118 -10.65 -27.77 -12.43
C VAL A 118 -11.41 -29.05 -12.80
N ASP A 119 -10.76 -30.20 -12.70
CA ASP A 119 -11.31 -31.51 -13.09
C ASP A 119 -11.93 -31.52 -14.51
N ASP A 120 -11.16 -31.01 -15.48
CA ASP A 120 -11.53 -30.85 -16.91
C ASP A 120 -12.79 -30.01 -17.18
N LYS A 121 -13.29 -29.28 -16.18
CA LYS A 121 -14.39 -28.32 -16.31
C LYS A 121 -13.87 -26.91 -16.25
N PHE A 122 -14.44 -26.03 -17.07
CA PHE A 122 -14.13 -24.60 -17.02
C PHE A 122 -14.45 -24.05 -15.62
N ASN A 123 -13.49 -23.34 -15.04
CA ASN A 123 -13.65 -22.70 -13.76
C ASN A 123 -14.24 -21.30 -13.97
N GLU A 124 -15.51 -21.10 -13.61
CA GLU A 124 -16.16 -19.79 -13.69
C GLU A 124 -15.52 -18.76 -12.76
N GLU A 125 -14.81 -19.21 -11.72
CA GLU A 125 -14.00 -18.39 -10.81
C GLU A 125 -12.53 -18.30 -11.27
N SER A 126 -12.26 -18.55 -12.55
CA SER A 126 -10.89 -18.48 -13.11
C SER A 126 -10.34 -17.05 -13.18
N LEU A 127 -11.14 -16.04 -12.82
CA LEU A 127 -10.75 -14.64 -12.75
C LEU A 127 -11.41 -13.98 -11.55
N GLU A 128 -10.60 -13.59 -10.56
CA GLU A 128 -11.05 -12.75 -9.44
C GLU A 128 -10.76 -11.28 -9.76
N GLU A 129 -11.65 -10.40 -9.28
CA GLU A 129 -11.50 -8.95 -9.37
C GLU A 129 -11.45 -8.34 -7.96
N ILE A 130 -10.43 -7.51 -7.69
CA ILE A 130 -10.36 -6.72 -6.46
C ILE A 130 -10.21 -5.23 -6.77
N HIS A 131 -10.81 -4.40 -5.92
CA HIS A 131 -10.64 -2.95 -5.94
C HIS A 131 -9.77 -2.51 -4.77
N VAL A 132 -8.76 -1.71 -5.05
CA VAL A 132 -7.78 -1.23 -4.08
C VAL A 132 -7.46 0.24 -4.30
N TYR A 133 -6.91 0.88 -3.28
CA TYR A 133 -6.25 2.17 -3.40
C TYR A 133 -4.74 1.95 -3.53
N VAL A 134 -4.08 2.69 -4.43
CA VAL A 134 -2.63 2.63 -4.64
C VAL A 134 -2.02 4.03 -4.62
N GLU A 135 -0.69 4.08 -4.48
CA GLU A 135 0.06 5.33 -4.62
C GLU A 135 -0.15 5.96 -6.01
N PRO A 136 -0.24 7.31 -6.12
CA PRO A 136 -0.46 7.99 -7.40
C PRO A 136 0.66 7.74 -8.42
N HIS A 137 1.87 7.39 -7.96
CA HIS A 137 3.00 7.06 -8.81
C HIS A 137 2.71 5.89 -9.77
N TYR A 138 1.70 5.07 -9.48
CA TYR A 138 1.17 4.08 -10.43
C TYR A 138 0.83 4.68 -11.80
N LEU A 139 0.32 5.92 -11.83
CA LEU A 139 -0.08 6.61 -13.06
C LEU A 139 1.12 6.98 -13.94
N GLU A 140 2.30 7.17 -13.35
CA GLU A 140 3.54 7.55 -14.06
C GLU A 140 4.22 6.36 -14.77
N LEU A 141 3.87 5.13 -14.39
CA LEU A 141 4.44 3.92 -15.00
C LEU A 141 3.89 3.71 -16.42
N ARG A 142 4.66 3.08 -17.30
CA ARG A 142 4.17 2.69 -18.62
C ARG A 142 3.31 1.44 -18.55
N ASP A 143 2.38 1.31 -19.48
CA ASP A 143 1.63 0.07 -19.64
C ASP A 143 2.59 -1.09 -19.96
N GLY A 144 2.33 -2.26 -19.37
CA GLY A 144 3.20 -3.42 -19.43
C GLY A 144 4.31 -3.46 -18.37
N GLU A 145 4.54 -2.40 -17.59
CA GLU A 145 5.55 -2.42 -16.53
C GLU A 145 5.20 -3.37 -15.38
N GLU A 146 6.21 -4.06 -14.86
CA GLU A 146 6.12 -4.92 -13.68
C GLU A 146 6.20 -4.09 -12.39
N ILE A 147 5.26 -4.34 -11.50
CA ILE A 147 5.13 -3.66 -10.20
C ILE A 147 5.06 -4.76 -9.14
N GLN A 148 5.69 -4.56 -7.98
CA GLN A 148 5.30 -5.33 -6.80
C GLN A 148 4.53 -4.43 -5.86
N PHE A 149 3.28 -4.79 -5.62
CA PHE A 149 2.52 -4.23 -4.53
C PHE A 149 2.97 -4.90 -3.23
N VAL A 150 3.52 -4.11 -2.31
CA VAL A 150 4.08 -4.59 -1.05
C VAL A 150 3.02 -5.42 -0.30
N ARG A 151 3.45 -6.56 0.27
CA ARG A 151 2.63 -7.59 0.95
C ARG A 151 1.54 -8.29 0.10
N PHE A 152 1.28 -7.83 -1.13
CA PHE A 152 0.33 -8.45 -2.05
C PHE A 152 1.02 -9.41 -3.02
N GLY A 153 1.96 -8.91 -3.83
CA GLY A 153 2.65 -9.67 -4.86
C GLY A 153 2.95 -8.82 -6.10
N TYR A 154 3.32 -9.48 -7.20
CA TYR A 154 3.71 -8.87 -8.45
C TYR A 154 2.53 -8.74 -9.40
N CYS A 155 2.38 -7.56 -9.98
CA CYS A 155 1.40 -7.24 -11.00
C CYS A 155 2.08 -6.65 -12.23
N ARG A 156 1.35 -6.63 -13.34
CA ARG A 156 1.68 -5.86 -14.54
C ARG A 156 0.65 -4.75 -14.72
N LYS A 157 1.10 -3.52 -14.96
CA LYS A 157 0.21 -2.42 -15.35
C LYS A 157 -0.45 -2.75 -16.68
N ASP A 158 -1.77 -2.73 -16.72
CA ASP A 158 -2.56 -2.99 -17.93
C ASP A 158 -3.12 -1.67 -18.49
N SER A 159 -3.57 -0.78 -17.60
CA SER A 159 -3.95 0.59 -17.93
C SER A 159 -3.86 1.50 -16.69
N SER A 160 -4.25 2.76 -16.84
CA SER A 160 -4.40 3.67 -15.70
C SER A 160 -5.40 3.20 -14.64
N LYS A 161 -6.36 2.33 -14.96
CA LYS A 161 -7.39 1.85 -14.01
C LYS A 161 -7.33 0.35 -13.74
N GLN A 162 -6.39 -0.37 -14.34
CA GLN A 162 -6.34 -1.83 -14.24
C GLN A 162 -4.90 -2.35 -14.17
N ALA A 163 -4.67 -3.33 -13.31
CA ALA A 163 -3.47 -4.15 -13.30
C ALA A 163 -3.83 -5.65 -13.29
N ILE A 164 -2.89 -6.49 -13.70
CA ILE A 164 -3.07 -7.95 -13.71
C ILE A 164 -2.06 -8.57 -12.76
N PHE A 165 -2.53 -9.32 -11.76
CA PHE A 165 -1.69 -10.09 -10.86
C PHE A 165 -0.97 -11.20 -11.62
N THR A 166 0.29 -11.46 -11.24
CA THR A 166 1.15 -12.42 -11.94
C THR A 166 1.63 -13.53 -11.01
N HIS A 167 2.27 -13.19 -9.89
CA HIS A 167 2.81 -14.15 -8.92
C HIS A 167 3.11 -13.43 -7.59
N LYS A 168 3.31 -14.19 -6.51
CA LYS A 168 3.75 -13.69 -5.21
C LYS A 168 5.04 -14.37 -4.79
#